data_AF-A0A2N2F7T6-F1
#
_entry.id   AF-A0A2N2F7T6-F1
#
_cell.length_a   1.000
_cell.length_b   1.000
_cell.length_c   1.000
_cell.angle_alpha   90.00
_cell.angle_beta   90.00
_cell.angle_gamma   90.00
#
_symmetry.space_group_name_H-M   'P 1'
#
loop_
_entity.id
_entity.type
_entity.pdbx_description
1 polymer ?
#
loop_
_entity_poly.entity_id
_entity_poly.type
_entity_poly.pdbx_seq_one_letter_code
_entity_poly.pdbx_strand_id
1 'polypeptide(L)'
;MKFIKTLAALALAPVVAAAVYTYARFLYNFASESILVYRSFWAALALYPVFQKFVARPAKVYIFEHEMTHALFAVLTGSRVKKISVKKDNGSVIVDKT
;
A
#
# COMPACT_ATOMS: atom_id res chain seq x y z
N MET A 1 6.66 11.65 -30.49
CA MET A 1 6.35 11.11 -29.14
C MET A 1 7.37 11.47 -28.06
N LYS A 2 8.69 11.39 -28.29
CA LYS A 2 9.71 11.71 -27.28
C LYS A 2 9.63 13.16 -26.77
N PHE A 3 9.47 14.12 -27.69
CA PHE A 3 9.37 15.55 -27.36
C PHE A 3 8.19 15.90 -26.45
N ILE A 4 7.00 15.33 -26.73
CA ILE A 4 5.80 15.52 -25.88
C ILE A 4 6.04 14.94 -24.48
N LYS A 5 6.69 13.77 -24.38
CA LYS A 5 7.05 13.18 -23.07
C LYS A 5 8.04 14.06 -22.30
N THR A 6 9.02 14.65 -22.98
CA THR A 6 9.99 15.57 -22.35
C THR A 6 9.31 16.84 -21.84
N LEU A 7 8.40 17.43 -22.63
CA LEU A 7 7.62 18.60 -22.19
C LEU A 7 6.71 18.27 -20.99
N ALA A 8 6.03 17.12 -21.03
CA ALA A 8 5.22 16.66 -19.90
C ALA A 8 6.07 16.41 -18.65
N ALA A 9 7.26 15.82 -18.79
CA ALA A 9 8.18 15.59 -17.69
C ALA A 9 8.68 16.91 -17.09
N LEU A 10 9.02 17.90 -17.93
CA LEU A 10 9.45 19.22 -17.48
C LEU A 10 8.32 19.96 -16.74
N ALA A 11 7.08 19.83 -17.23
CA ALA A 11 5.91 20.38 -16.57
C ALA A 11 5.60 19.70 -15.22
N LEU A 12 5.85 18.39 -15.10
CA LEU A 12 5.65 17.63 -13.86
C LEU A 12 6.81 17.74 -12.87
N ALA A 13 8.02 18.08 -13.32
CA ALA A 13 9.20 18.24 -12.47
C ALA A 13 8.97 19.15 -11.23
N PRO A 14 8.35 20.34 -11.33
CA PRO A 14 8.07 21.15 -10.15
C PRO A 14 7.09 20.49 -9.17
N VAL A 15 6.11 19.72 -9.66
CA VAL A 15 5.16 18.97 -8.82
C VAL A 15 5.90 17.89 -8.03
N VAL A 16 6.78 17.13 -8.70
CA VAL A 16 7.60 16.11 -8.05
C VAL A 16 8.55 16.75 -7.03
N ALA A 17 9.21 17.86 -7.39
CA ALA A 17 10.10 18.57 -6.48
C ALA A 17 9.35 19.09 -5.23
N ALA A 18 8.15 19.64 -5.41
CA ALA A 18 7.30 20.09 -4.30
C ALA A 18 6.84 18.92 -3.43
N ALA A 19 6.47 17.78 -4.01
CA ALA A 19 6.09 16.58 -3.27
C ALA A 19 7.27 16.06 -2.43
N VAL A 20 8.46 15.96 -3.03
CA VAL A 20 9.69 15.54 -2.33
C VAL A 20 10.03 16.51 -1.21
N TYR A 21 10.00 17.83 -1.46
CA TYR A 21 10.29 18.84 -0.46
C TYR A 21 9.30 18.78 0.72
N THR A 22 8.00 18.71 0.42
CA THR A 22 6.94 18.62 1.44
C THR A 22 7.12 17.36 2.29
N TYR A 23 7.41 16.22 1.65
CA TYR A 23 7.61 14.97 2.35
C TYR A 23 8.87 15.00 3.23
N ALA A 24 9.99 15.54 2.72
CA ALA A 24 11.21 15.70 3.50
C ALA A 24 11.00 16.61 4.71
N ARG A 25 10.27 17.72 4.53
CA ARG A 25 9.91 18.64 5.63
C ARG A 25 9.01 17.97 6.66
N PHE A 26 8.05 17.17 6.22
CA PHE A 26 7.21 16.37 7.11
C PHE A 26 8.06 15.40 7.94
N LEU A 27 8.98 14.66 7.32
CA LEU A 27 9.86 13.73 8.03
C LEU A 27 10.76 14.46 9.05
N TYR A 28 11.30 15.63 8.68
CA TYR A 28 12.10 16.44 9.59
C TYR A 28 11.31 16.88 10.81
N ASN A 29 10.13 17.47 10.61
CA ASN A 29 9.25 17.90 11.69
C ASN A 29 8.78 16.72 12.55
N PHE A 30 8.45 15.60 11.90
CA PHE A 30 8.09 14.38 12.60
C PHE A 30 9.24 13.87 13.45
N ALA A 31 10.49 13.95 13.00
CA ALA A 31 11.65 13.53 13.78
C ALA A 31 11.96 14.50 14.94
N SER A 32 11.84 15.81 14.74
CA SER A 32 12.17 16.82 15.75
C SER A 32 11.14 16.88 16.88
N GLU A 33 9.85 16.69 16.58
CA GLU A 33 8.76 16.82 17.55
C GLU A 33 8.11 15.46 17.89
N SER A 34 8.66 14.37 17.35
CA SER A 34 8.08 13.02 17.34
C SER A 34 7.57 12.58 18.71
N ILE A 35 8.45 12.70 19.71
CA ILE A 35 8.23 12.08 21.00
C ILE A 35 7.31 12.90 21.90
N LEU A 36 7.09 14.19 21.60
CA LEU A 36 6.19 15.03 22.40
C LEU A 36 4.79 15.03 21.80
N VAL A 37 4.69 15.18 20.48
CA VAL A 37 3.41 15.29 19.76
C VAL A 37 2.83 13.91 19.44
N TYR A 38 3.65 12.93 19.08
CA TYR A 38 3.21 11.62 18.59
C TYR A 38 3.44 10.48 19.61
N ARG A 39 3.35 10.79 20.91
CA ARG A 39 3.51 9.81 22.00
C ARG A 39 2.64 8.58 21.82
N SER A 40 1.38 8.76 21.46
CA SER A 40 0.42 7.67 21.25
C SER A 40 0.82 6.76 20.09
N PHE A 41 1.40 7.32 19.02
CA PHE A 41 1.92 6.53 17.89
C PHE A 41 3.08 5.64 18.34
N TRP A 42 4.05 6.19 19.07
CA TRP A 42 5.19 5.42 19.56
C TRP A 42 4.78 4.36 20.60
N ALA A 43 3.85 4.69 21.50
CA ALA A 43 3.29 3.73 22.44
C ALA A 43 2.57 2.58 21.72
N ALA A 44 1.74 2.90 20.72
CA ALA A 44 1.08 1.90 19.90
C ALA A 44 2.08 1.03 19.12
N LEU A 45 3.12 1.63 18.54
CA LEU A 45 4.17 0.91 17.81
C LEU A 45 4.96 -0.04 18.74
N ALA A 46 5.28 0.40 19.96
CA ALA A 46 5.96 -0.43 20.95
C ALA A 46 5.08 -1.57 21.47
N LEU A 47 3.77 -1.33 21.62
CA LEU A 47 2.81 -2.35 22.06
C LEU A 47 2.36 -3.28 20.92
N TYR A 48 2.53 -2.88 19.67
CA TYR A 48 2.06 -3.64 18.50
C TYR A 48 2.57 -5.09 18.45
N PRO A 49 3.86 -5.42 18.72
CA PRO A 49 4.33 -6.79 18.73
C PRO A 49 3.65 -7.65 19.82
N VAL A 50 3.35 -7.03 20.97
CA VAL A 50 2.64 -7.68 22.07
C VAL A 50 1.21 -7.98 21.64
N PHE A 51 0.49 -6.98 21.10
CA PHE A 51 -0.84 -7.18 20.53
C PHE A 51 -0.84 -8.25 19.43
N GLN A 52 0.14 -8.24 18.53
CA GLN A 52 0.24 -9.22 17.46
C GLN A 52 0.38 -10.67 17.97
N LYS A 53 0.98 -10.88 19.15
CA LYS A 53 1.07 -12.21 19.76
C LYS A 53 -0.29 -12.71 20.26
N PHE A 54 -1.16 -11.82 20.74
CA PHE A 54 -2.46 -12.17 21.33
C PHE A 54 -3.61 -12.08 20.33
N VAL A 55 -3.51 -11.21 19.33
CA VAL A 55 -4.45 -11.10 18.22
C VAL A 55 -4.12 -12.21 17.24
N ALA A 56 -4.85 -13.32 17.32
CA ALA A 56 -4.79 -14.39 16.33
C ALA A 56 -4.98 -13.77 14.94
N ARG A 57 -3.95 -13.83 14.08
CA ARG A 57 -4.09 -13.39 12.69
C ARG A 57 -5.13 -14.30 12.03
N PRO A 58 -6.30 -13.77 11.63
CA PRO A 58 -7.26 -14.61 10.91
C PRO A 58 -6.62 -14.93 9.56
N ALA A 59 -6.04 -16.12 9.41
CA ALA A 59 -5.33 -16.56 8.21
C ALA A 59 -6.18 -16.35 6.94
N LYS A 60 -7.50 -16.47 7.07
CA LYS A 60 -8.48 -16.17 6.01
C LYS A 60 -8.43 -14.73 5.51
N VAL A 61 -8.26 -13.73 6.40
CA VAL A 61 -8.17 -12.32 6.00
C VAL A 61 -6.89 -12.08 5.22
N TYR A 62 -5.77 -12.63 5.69
CA TYR A 62 -4.49 -12.55 4.98
C TYR A 62 -4.57 -13.18 3.57
N ILE A 63 -5.14 -14.38 3.47
CA ILE A 63 -5.30 -15.06 2.18
C ILE A 63 -6.27 -14.27 1.29
N PHE A 64 -7.35 -13.73 1.85
CA PHE A 64 -8.29 -12.90 1.09
C PHE A 64 -7.63 -11.64 0.51
N GLU A 65 -6.85 -10.91 1.31
CA GLU A 65 -6.11 -9.72 0.84
C GLU A 65 -5.12 -10.09 -0.27
N HIS A 66 -4.43 -11.23 -0.13
CA HIS A 66 -3.52 -11.75 -1.15
C HIS A 66 -4.24 -12.02 -2.48
N GLU A 67 -5.33 -12.78 -2.45
CA GLU A 67 -6.12 -13.10 -3.65
C GLU A 67 -6.81 -11.85 -4.24
N MET A 68 -7.25 -10.91 -3.41
CA MET A 68 -7.86 -9.66 -3.86
C MET A 68 -6.87 -8.81 -4.68
N THR A 69 -5.59 -8.81 -4.32
CA THR A 69 -4.54 -8.12 -5.07
C THR A 69 -4.40 -8.71 -6.48
N HIS A 70 -4.40 -10.04 -6.61
CA HIS A 70 -4.37 -10.72 -7.91
C HIS A 70 -5.60 -10.41 -8.75
N ALA A 71 -6.78 -10.45 -8.14
CA ALA A 71 -8.03 -10.12 -8.80
C ALA A 71 -8.03 -8.68 -9.34
N LEU A 72 -7.57 -7.73 -8.53
CA LEU A 72 -7.52 -6.32 -8.90
C LEU A 72 -6.52 -6.08 -10.04
N PHE A 73 -5.34 -6.70 -9.98
CA PHE A 73 -4.36 -6.62 -11.06
C PHE A 73 -4.86 -7.27 -12.35
N ALA A 74 -5.58 -8.40 -12.25
CA ALA A 74 -6.21 -9.04 -13.40
C ALA A 74 -7.21 -8.09 -14.09
N VAL A 75 -8.06 -7.40 -13.33
CA VAL A 75 -8.99 -6.40 -13.88
C VAL A 75 -8.25 -5.23 -14.53
N LEU A 76 -7.22 -4.68 -13.86
CA LEU A 76 -6.43 -3.57 -14.39
C LEU A 76 -5.67 -3.92 -15.68
N THR A 77 -5.30 -5.20 -15.85
CA THR A 77 -4.63 -5.71 -17.05
C THR A 77 -5.59 -6.20 -18.13
N GLY A 78 -6.90 -5.96 -17.96
CA GLY A 78 -7.94 -6.27 -18.95
C GLY A 78 -8.47 -7.70 -18.91
N SER A 79 -8.13 -8.48 -17.89
CA SER A 79 -8.67 -9.83 -17.66
C SER A 79 -9.95 -9.77 -16.82
N ARG A 80 -10.90 -10.68 -17.05
CA ARG A 80 -12.12 -10.80 -16.24
C ARG A 80 -11.92 -11.79 -15.11
N VAL A 81 -12.20 -11.39 -13.87
CA VAL A 81 -12.23 -12.30 -12.72
C VAL A 81 -13.53 -13.12 -12.76
N LYS A 82 -13.42 -14.44 -12.87
CA LYS A 82 -14.58 -15.36 -12.89
C LYS A 82 -14.97 -15.83 -11.49
N LYS A 83 -13.98 -16.16 -10.67
CA LYS A 83 -14.21 -16.73 -9.33
C LYS A 83 -13.01 -16.44 -8.43
N ILE A 84 -13.31 -16.08 -7.19
CA ILE A 84 -12.33 -16.00 -6.10
C ILE A 84 -12.70 -17.07 -5.07
N SER A 85 -11.73 -17.88 -4.66
CA SER A 85 -11.88 -18.89 -3.60
C SER A 85 -10.90 -18.60 -2.49
N VAL A 86 -11.40 -18.46 -1.25
CA VAL A 86 -10.58 -18.29 -0.06
C VAL A 86 -10.89 -19.41 0.91
N LYS A 87 -9.89 -20.24 1.20
CA LYS A 87 -9.92 -21.32 2.19
C LYS A 87 -9.04 -20.95 3.38
N LYS A 88 -9.07 -21.78 4.42
CA LYS A 88 -8.34 -21.54 5.67
C LYS A 88 -6.83 -21.46 5.46
N ASP A 89 -6.30 -22.24 4.51
CA ASP A 89 -4.86 -22.43 4.30
C ASP A 89 -4.43 -22.16 2.84
N ASN A 90 -5.36 -21.77 1.96
CA ASN A 90 -5.16 -21.62 0.52
C ASN A 90 -6.12 -20.57 -0.06
N GLY A 91 -5.72 -19.89 -1.11
CA GLY A 91 -6.58 -19.07 -1.95
C GLY A 91 -6.38 -19.36 -3.44
N SER A 92 -7.35 -18.97 -4.27
CA SER A 92 -7.16 -18.89 -5.71
C SER A 92 -8.08 -17.88 -6.38
N VAL A 93 -7.57 -17.23 -7.43
CA VAL A 93 -8.35 -16.41 -8.37
C VAL A 93 -8.36 -17.08 -9.75
N ILE A 94 -9.54 -17.38 -10.26
CA ILE A 94 -9.74 -17.82 -11.64
C ILE A 94 -10.02 -16.59 -12.49
N VAL A 95 -9.12 -16.32 -13.43
CA VAL A 95 -9.21 -15.23 -14.40
C VAL A 95 -9.44 -15.79 -15.80
N ASP A 96 -10.18 -15.05 -16.61
CA ASP A 96 -10.37 -15.33 -18.02
C ASP A 96 -9.87 -14.16 -18.85
N LYS A 97 -9.24 -14.48 -19.98
CA LYS A 97 -8.65 -13.49 -20.88
C LYS A 97 -9.31 -13.66 -22.24
N THR A 98 -10.33 -12.84 -22.47
CA THR A 98 -10.89 -12.57 -23.80
C THR A 98 -9.93 -11.75 -24.65
#